data_AF-A0A343TH34-F1
#
_entry.id   AF-A0A343TH34-F1
#
_cell.length_a   1.000
_cell.length_b   1.000
_cell.length_c   1.000
_cell.angle_alpha   90.00
_cell.angle_beta   90.00
_cell.angle_gamma   90.00
#
_symmetry.space_group_name_H-M   'P 1'
#
loop_
_entity.id
_entity.type
_entity.pdbx_description
1 polymer ?
#
loop_
_entity_poly.entity_id
_entity_poly.type
_entity_poly.pdbx_seq_one_letter_code
_entity_poly.pdbx_strand_id
1 'polypeptide(L)'
;MTDSCSVCGESVAGQFSYTCSYCDRTHCTDHRLPEKHDCPSLYGHRSFETARDGTPPKPAGHRPTEESRSQSTSKTDATGDHRECNRRKQQQRKTRRDELQARRKEKFSSPNVNPDGSLQTPEYEEDIQDIATTQQRDESSSNRLLSRSTWLLLAVVLVSIAVIVYVSF
;
A
#
# COMPACT_ATOMS: atom_id res chain seq x y z
N MET A 1 -45.76 6.29 -4.24
CA MET A 1 -45.60 4.98 -3.58
C MET A 1 -45.00 5.27 -2.21
N THR A 2 -45.64 4.79 -1.15
CA THR A 2 -45.23 4.99 0.25
C THR A 2 -44.88 3.64 0.83
N ASP A 3 -43.68 3.50 1.40
CA ASP A 3 -43.23 2.26 2.04
C ASP A 3 -43.31 2.44 3.56
N SER A 4 -43.54 1.37 4.32
CA SER A 4 -43.57 1.45 5.78
C SER A 4 -42.25 0.96 6.38
N CYS A 5 -41.83 1.59 7.47
CA CYS A 5 -40.66 1.14 8.23
C CYS A 5 -41.02 -0.13 9.02
N SER A 6 -40.21 -1.19 8.87
CA SER A 6 -40.42 -2.46 9.58
C SER A 6 -40.21 -2.39 11.10
N VAL A 7 -39.66 -1.29 11.62
CA VAL A 7 -39.37 -1.10 13.06
C VAL A 7 -40.42 -0.21 13.75
N CYS A 8 -40.67 0.97 13.20
CA CYS A 8 -41.61 1.95 13.80
C CYS A 8 -42.99 1.98 13.14
N GLY A 9 -43.18 1.33 11.99
CA GLY A 9 -44.44 1.34 11.25
C GLY A 9 -44.77 2.66 10.54
N GLU A 10 -43.90 3.66 10.67
CA GLU A 10 -44.10 4.96 10.02
C GLU A 10 -44.06 4.83 8.50
N SER A 11 -45.03 5.45 7.84
CA SER A 11 -45.12 5.51 6.38
C SER A 11 -44.13 6.56 5.85
N VAL A 12 -43.13 6.07 5.13
CA VAL A 12 -42.03 6.85 4.58
C VAL A 12 -42.29 7.07 3.09
N ALA A 13 -42.21 8.33 2.65
CA ALA A 13 -42.23 8.63 1.22
C ALA A 13 -41.03 7.95 0.53
N GLY A 14 -41.22 7.39 -0.67
CA GLY A 14 -40.20 6.53 -1.31
C GLY A 14 -38.80 7.14 -1.53
N GLN A 15 -38.61 8.45 -1.37
CA GLN A 15 -37.28 9.07 -1.37
C GLN A 15 -36.49 8.84 -0.07
N PHE A 16 -37.18 8.52 1.02
CA PHE A 16 -36.61 8.31 2.36
C PHE A 16 -36.71 6.86 2.84
N SER A 17 -37.20 5.94 1.99
CA SER A 17 -37.19 4.51 2.29
C SER A 17 -35.81 3.93 1.98
N TYR A 18 -35.25 3.20 2.96
CA TYR A 18 -33.96 2.52 2.84
C TYR A 18 -34.17 1.02 2.93
N THR A 19 -33.76 0.30 1.89
CA THR A 19 -33.78 -1.16 1.89
C THR A 19 -32.44 -1.69 2.39
N CYS A 20 -32.47 -2.49 3.45
CA CYS A 20 -31.25 -3.10 4.00
C CYS A 20 -30.75 -4.22 3.07
N SER A 21 -29.51 -4.17 2.61
CA SER A 21 -28.90 -5.20 1.74
C SER A 21 -28.69 -6.57 2.41
N TYR A 22 -28.91 -6.66 3.72
CA TYR A 22 -28.65 -7.87 4.50
C TYR A 22 -29.93 -8.64 4.86
N CYS A 23 -31.06 -7.94 4.98
CA CYS A 23 -32.35 -8.54 5.38
C CYS A 23 -33.51 -8.15 4.48
N ASP A 24 -33.25 -7.36 3.43
CA ASP A 24 -34.20 -6.92 2.39
C ASP A 24 -35.47 -6.20 2.89
N ARG A 25 -35.44 -5.72 4.14
CA ARG A 25 -36.53 -4.95 4.75
C ARG A 25 -36.35 -3.45 4.52
N THR A 26 -37.47 -2.73 4.47
CA THR A 26 -37.53 -1.27 4.34
C THR A 26 -37.55 -0.58 5.70
N HIS A 27 -36.75 0.47 5.82
CA HIS A 27 -36.55 1.24 7.04
C HIS A 27 -36.58 2.75 6.76
N CYS A 28 -36.97 3.54 7.76
CA CYS A 28 -36.85 5.00 7.71
C CYS A 28 -35.40 5.45 7.96
N THR A 29 -35.15 6.75 7.80
CA THR A 29 -33.83 7.38 8.01
C THR A 29 -33.20 7.04 9.36
N ASP A 30 -34.00 6.92 10.43
CA ASP A 30 -33.52 6.65 11.79
C ASP A 30 -33.19 5.18 12.04
N HIS A 31 -33.85 4.27 11.31
CA HIS A 31 -33.68 2.81 11.45
C HIS A 31 -32.88 2.18 10.31
N ARG A 32 -32.28 2.97 9.42
CA ARG A 32 -31.53 2.48 8.24
C ARG A 32 -30.26 1.69 8.60
N LEU A 33 -29.67 1.93 9.77
CA LEU A 33 -28.46 1.22 10.22
C LEU A 33 -28.81 -0.21 10.68
N PRO A 34 -28.03 -1.23 10.29
CA PRO A 34 -28.21 -2.62 10.74
C PRO A 34 -28.39 -2.81 12.26
N GLU A 35 -27.69 -2.01 13.06
CA GLU A 35 -27.76 -2.05 14.54
C GLU A 35 -29.07 -1.47 15.09
N LYS A 36 -29.73 -0.58 14.33
CA LYS A 36 -30.95 0.11 14.75
C LYS A 36 -32.23 -0.66 14.43
N HIS A 37 -32.16 -1.65 13.55
CA HIS A 37 -33.31 -2.50 13.19
C HIS A 37 -33.09 -3.99 13.52
N ASP A 38 -32.12 -4.29 14.40
CA ASP A 38 -31.72 -5.65 14.78
C ASP A 38 -31.57 -6.57 13.57
N CYS A 39 -30.64 -6.21 12.68
CA CYS A 39 -30.40 -6.97 11.46
C CYS A 39 -29.93 -8.40 11.79
N PRO A 40 -30.61 -9.45 11.31
CA PRO A 40 -30.23 -10.84 11.56
C PRO A 40 -28.78 -11.15 11.18
N SER A 41 -28.27 -10.51 10.12
CA SER A 41 -26.92 -10.71 9.63
C SER A 41 -25.84 -10.19 10.57
N LEU A 42 -26.16 -9.30 11.52
CA LEU A 42 -25.21 -8.86 12.57
C LEU A 42 -24.96 -9.96 13.61
N TYR A 43 -25.95 -10.81 13.86
CA TYR A 43 -25.85 -11.92 14.81
C TYR A 43 -25.36 -13.22 14.14
N GLY A 44 -25.00 -13.16 12.85
CA GLY A 44 -24.71 -14.27 11.94
C GLY A 44 -23.38 -15.04 12.12
N HIS A 45 -22.80 -15.06 13.32
CA HIS A 45 -21.73 -16.02 13.65
C HIS A 45 -22.11 -16.88 14.86
N ARG A 46 -23.29 -17.54 14.79
CA ARG A 46 -23.58 -18.87 15.35
C ARG A 46 -25.06 -19.20 15.17
N SER A 47 -25.39 -19.71 14.00
CA SER A 47 -26.55 -20.61 13.86
C SER A 47 -26.23 -21.57 12.73
N PHE A 48 -25.87 -22.77 13.14
CA PHE A 48 -25.91 -23.96 12.33
C PHE A 48 -27.25 -24.05 11.55
N GLU A 49 -27.17 -24.55 10.32
CA GLU A 49 -28.17 -25.38 9.65
C GLU A 49 -29.58 -24.78 9.44
N THR A 50 -29.82 -24.29 8.22
CA THR A 50 -31.06 -24.67 7.52
C THR A 50 -30.72 -25.65 6.40
N ALA A 51 -31.05 -26.90 6.69
CA ALA A 51 -31.04 -28.03 5.78
C ALA A 51 -31.83 -27.75 4.50
N ARG A 52 -31.14 -27.79 3.35
CA ARG A 52 -31.75 -28.09 2.04
C ARG A 52 -30.98 -29.10 1.20
N ASP A 53 -29.92 -29.69 1.75
CA ASP A 53 -29.29 -30.85 1.13
C ASP A 53 -28.95 -31.83 2.26
N GLY A 54 -29.52 -33.04 2.21
CA GLY A 54 -29.51 -34.03 3.28
C GLY A 54 -28.15 -34.66 3.58
N THR A 55 -27.08 -33.87 3.59
CA THR A 55 -25.74 -34.33 3.93
C THR A 55 -25.39 -33.86 5.35
N PRO A 56 -25.26 -34.76 6.33
CA PRO A 56 -24.83 -34.37 7.67
C PRO A 56 -23.42 -33.77 7.63
N PRO A 57 -23.18 -32.59 8.23
CA PRO A 57 -21.84 -32.04 8.33
C PRO A 57 -20.98 -32.95 9.22
N LYS A 58 -19.88 -33.46 8.64
CA LYS A 58 -18.88 -34.21 9.40
C LYS A 58 -18.37 -33.34 10.56
N PRO A 59 -18.31 -33.86 11.80
CA PRO A 59 -17.76 -33.09 12.91
C PRO A 59 -16.27 -32.84 12.67
N ALA A 60 -15.91 -31.56 12.58
CA ALA A 60 -14.53 -31.11 12.71
C ALA A 60 -14.11 -31.28 14.18
N GLY A 61 -13.33 -32.31 14.49
CA GLY A 61 -12.86 -32.50 15.86
C GLY A 61 -12.21 -33.85 16.18
N HIS A 62 -11.26 -34.32 15.38
CA HIS A 62 -10.29 -35.29 15.91
C HIS A 62 -9.10 -34.53 16.51
N ARG A 63 -9.21 -34.30 17.82
CA ARG A 63 -8.07 -34.26 18.74
C ARG A 63 -7.25 -35.54 18.49
N PRO A 64 -5.96 -35.48 18.13
CA PRO A 64 -5.14 -36.68 18.14
C PRO A 64 -5.05 -37.13 19.59
N THR A 65 -5.75 -38.21 19.92
CA THR A 65 -5.44 -39.01 21.09
C THR A 65 -4.05 -39.55 20.91
N GLU A 66 -3.16 -39.07 21.77
CA GLU A 66 -1.94 -39.78 22.13
C GLU A 66 -2.34 -41.21 22.51
N GLU A 67 -1.87 -42.19 21.73
CA GLU A 67 -1.36 -43.49 22.19
C GLU A 67 -1.35 -44.50 21.02
N SER A 68 -0.21 -45.17 20.85
CA SER A 68 0.02 -46.35 19.98
C SER A 68 0.38 -46.14 18.51
N ARG A 69 1.58 -45.64 18.23
CA ARG A 69 2.47 -46.31 17.24
C ARG A 69 3.94 -46.10 17.54
N SER A 70 4.40 -46.85 18.54
CA SER A 70 5.78 -47.32 18.64
C SER A 70 6.09 -48.20 17.43
N GLN A 71 6.70 -47.61 16.40
CA GLN A 71 7.54 -48.32 15.45
C GLN A 71 8.76 -47.44 15.16
N SER A 72 9.78 -47.74 15.95
CA SER A 72 11.18 -47.44 15.74
C SER A 72 11.61 -47.74 14.31
N THR A 73 11.87 -46.70 13.53
CA THR A 73 12.88 -46.73 12.47
C THR A 73 13.94 -45.69 12.82
N SER A 74 15.09 -46.22 13.26
CA SER A 74 16.43 -45.65 13.13
C SER A 74 16.56 -44.11 13.08
N LYS A 75 16.98 -43.53 14.21
CA LYS A 75 17.99 -42.46 14.22
C LYS A 75 19.06 -42.82 13.18
N THR A 76 19.43 -41.95 12.25
CA THR A 76 20.44 -40.92 12.52
C THR A 76 20.26 -39.66 11.64
N ASP A 77 20.67 -38.52 12.20
CA ASP A 77 21.06 -37.25 11.56
C ASP A 77 20.03 -36.27 10.96
N ALA A 78 18.78 -36.65 10.70
CA ALA A 78 17.80 -35.71 10.09
C ALA A 78 17.05 -34.78 11.09
N THR A 79 17.13 -35.02 12.40
CA THR A 79 16.37 -34.26 13.41
C THR A 79 17.03 -32.93 13.81
N GLY A 80 18.35 -32.80 13.65
CA GLY A 80 19.07 -31.55 13.90
C GLY A 80 18.76 -30.48 12.83
N ASP A 81 18.76 -30.91 11.56
CA ASP A 81 18.57 -30.02 10.41
C ASP A 81 17.16 -29.39 10.37
N HIS A 82 16.12 -30.16 10.70
CA HIS A 82 14.77 -29.62 10.73
C HIS A 82 14.56 -28.54 11.81
N ARG A 83 15.19 -28.71 13.00
CA ARG A 83 15.11 -27.73 14.09
C ARG A 83 15.88 -26.45 13.75
N GLU A 84 17.05 -26.59 13.15
CA GLU A 84 17.87 -25.49 12.62
C GLU A 84 17.10 -24.69 11.56
N CYS A 85 16.47 -25.36 10.60
CA CYS A 85 15.65 -24.76 9.55
C CYS A 85 14.47 -23.98 10.11
N ASN A 86 13.74 -24.54 11.08
CA ASN A 86 12.64 -23.84 11.74
C ASN A 86 13.11 -22.60 12.51
N ARG A 87 14.27 -22.67 13.20
CA ARG A 87 14.87 -21.52 13.88
C ARG A 87 15.26 -20.41 12.89
N ARG A 88 15.88 -20.76 11.76
CA ARG A 88 16.23 -19.82 10.69
C ARG A 88 14.99 -19.13 10.10
N LYS A 89 13.91 -19.88 9.83
CA LYS A 89 12.65 -19.31 9.35
C LYS A 89 12.02 -18.33 10.36
N GLN A 90 12.08 -18.64 11.66
CA GLN A 90 11.60 -17.73 12.71
C GLN A 90 12.43 -16.44 12.77
N GLN A 91 13.76 -16.54 12.67
CA GLN A 91 14.65 -15.38 12.62
C GLN A 91 14.38 -14.51 11.38
N GLN A 92 14.27 -15.12 10.19
CA GLN A 92 13.94 -14.40 8.95
C GLN A 92 12.57 -13.69 9.01
N ARG A 93 11.56 -14.30 9.66
CA ARG A 93 10.26 -13.65 9.85
C ARG A 93 10.36 -12.44 10.77
N LYS A 94 11.19 -12.53 11.82
CA LYS A 94 11.43 -11.43 12.76
C LYS A 94 12.12 -10.26 12.03
N THR A 95 13.19 -10.53 11.30
CA THR A 95 13.93 -9.49 10.55
C THR A 95 13.06 -8.81 9.51
N ARG A 96 12.23 -9.56 8.77
CA ARG A 96 11.32 -9.00 7.76
C ARG A 96 10.26 -8.07 8.39
N ARG A 97 9.73 -8.43 9.57
CA ARG A 97 8.74 -7.60 10.27
C ARG A 97 9.38 -6.32 10.78
N ASP A 98 10.58 -6.42 11.33
CA ASP A 98 11.32 -5.27 11.85
C ASP A 98 11.71 -4.31 10.70
N GLU A 99 12.12 -4.84 9.54
CA GLU A 99 12.39 -4.06 8.32
C GLU A 99 11.13 -3.35 7.79
N LEU A 100 9.97 -4.03 7.75
CA LEU A 100 8.70 -3.42 7.37
C LEU A 100 8.30 -2.30 8.34
N GLN A 101 8.55 -2.49 9.64
CA GLN A 101 8.26 -1.48 10.65
C GLN A 101 9.20 -0.26 10.52
N ALA A 102 10.48 -0.48 10.22
CA ALA A 102 11.44 0.58 9.92
C ALA A 102 11.00 1.38 8.70
N ARG A 103 10.68 0.72 7.58
CA ARG A 103 10.15 1.37 6.37
C ARG A 103 8.87 2.16 6.64
N ARG A 104 7.97 1.64 7.47
CA ARG A 104 6.74 2.36 7.85
C ARG A 104 7.06 3.59 8.69
N LYS A 105 8.03 3.49 9.61
CA LYS A 105 8.47 4.61 10.44
C LYS A 105 9.12 5.71 9.60
N GLU A 106 9.93 5.35 8.60
CA GLU A 106 10.52 6.31 7.66
C GLU A 106 9.44 6.98 6.79
N LYS A 107 8.51 6.21 6.23
CA LYS A 107 7.49 6.74 5.31
C LYS A 107 6.40 7.57 6.01
N PHE A 108 6.09 7.24 7.26
CA PHE A 108 4.96 7.82 7.99
C PHE A 108 5.39 8.45 9.32
N SER A 109 6.65 8.87 9.46
CA SER A 109 7.01 9.74 10.58
C SER A 109 6.32 11.08 10.38
N SER A 110 5.38 11.39 11.27
CA SER A 110 4.82 12.74 11.34
C SER A 110 5.96 13.75 11.54
N PRO A 111 5.93 14.90 10.85
CA PRO A 111 6.88 15.97 11.09
C PRO A 111 6.91 16.34 12.57
N ASN A 112 8.09 16.69 13.06
CA ASN A 112 8.24 17.11 14.44
C ASN A 112 7.62 18.51 14.61
N VAL A 113 6.46 18.54 15.25
CA VAL A 113 5.71 19.76 15.52
C VAL A 113 5.82 20.12 17.00
N ASN A 114 5.94 21.41 17.26
CA ASN A 114 5.82 22.00 18.58
C ASN A 114 4.38 21.84 19.11
N PRO A 115 4.16 22.07 20.42
CA PRO A 115 2.81 22.02 21.02
C PRO A 115 1.81 23.01 20.41
N ASP A 116 2.31 24.09 19.79
CA ASP A 116 1.53 25.09 19.05
C ASP A 116 1.22 24.67 17.59
N GLY A 117 1.76 23.52 17.14
CA GLY A 117 1.61 23.00 15.79
C GLY A 117 2.63 23.53 14.78
N SER A 118 3.55 24.41 15.18
CA SER A 118 4.61 24.90 14.31
C SER A 118 5.70 23.84 14.11
N LEU A 119 6.29 23.73 12.91
CA LEU A 119 7.43 22.84 12.68
C LEU A 119 8.65 23.30 13.51
N GLN A 120 9.38 22.36 14.12
CA GLN A 120 10.60 22.69 14.88
C GLN A 120 11.73 23.23 14.01
N THR A 121 11.80 22.77 12.77
CA THR A 121 12.80 23.19 11.80
C THR A 121 12.11 23.83 10.60
N PRO A 122 12.48 25.06 10.23
CA PRO A 122 12.02 25.68 9.00
C PRO A 122 12.64 24.99 7.78
N GLU A 123 11.96 24.02 7.19
CA GLU A 123 12.41 23.29 6.00
C GLU A 123 12.00 24.02 4.70
N TYR A 124 12.11 25.35 4.67
CA TYR A 124 11.64 26.21 3.55
C TYR A 124 12.75 26.90 2.76
N GLU A 125 14.03 26.67 3.09
CA GLU A 125 15.15 27.41 2.48
C GLU A 125 15.75 26.74 1.23
N GLU A 126 15.45 25.46 0.95
CA GLU A 126 16.03 24.74 -0.19
C GLU A 126 15.30 25.02 -1.51
N ASP A 127 13.97 25.15 -1.51
CA ASP A 127 13.17 25.32 -2.74
C ASP A 127 13.19 26.75 -3.33
N ILE A 128 13.63 27.75 -2.56
CA ILE A 128 13.67 29.15 -3.02
C ILE A 128 14.90 29.41 -3.91
N GLN A 129 15.98 28.61 -3.75
CA GLN A 129 17.22 28.79 -4.51
C GLN A 129 17.08 28.37 -5.99
N ASP A 130 16.14 27.48 -6.31
CA ASP A 130 15.91 27.03 -7.69
C ASP A 130 15.20 28.07 -8.55
N ILE A 131 14.39 28.97 -7.97
CA ILE A 131 13.68 30.01 -8.72
C ILE A 131 14.67 31.09 -9.19
N ALA A 132 15.64 31.46 -8.35
CA ALA A 132 16.68 32.43 -8.70
C ALA A 132 17.69 31.86 -9.71
N THR A 133 18.03 30.58 -9.61
CA THR A 133 19.00 29.94 -10.52
C THR A 133 18.39 29.55 -11.87
N THR A 134 17.08 29.28 -11.95
CA THR A 134 16.41 28.94 -13.22
C THR A 134 16.39 30.13 -14.18
N GLN A 135 16.17 31.36 -13.70
CA GLN A 135 16.25 32.55 -14.57
C GLN A 135 17.67 32.87 -15.06
N GLN A 136 18.72 32.45 -14.36
CA GLN A 136 20.12 32.60 -14.84
C GLN A 136 20.61 31.45 -15.73
N ARG A 137 19.88 30.32 -15.80
CA ARG A 137 20.27 29.17 -16.63
C ARG A 137 19.89 29.32 -18.10
N ASP A 138 18.87 30.12 -18.40
CA ASP A 138 18.42 30.33 -19.77
C ASP A 138 19.25 31.37 -20.56
N GLU A 139 20.01 32.25 -19.88
CA GLU A 139 20.98 33.14 -20.55
C GLU A 139 22.41 32.56 -20.63
N SER A 140 22.76 31.54 -19.83
CA SER A 140 24.12 30.96 -19.83
C SER A 140 24.27 29.64 -20.60
N SER A 141 23.16 29.02 -21.03
CA SER A 141 23.15 27.80 -21.86
C SER A 141 23.65 28.04 -23.30
N SER A 142 23.58 29.29 -23.79
CA SER A 142 24.09 29.64 -25.12
C SER A 142 25.62 29.61 -25.23
N ASN A 143 26.37 29.58 -24.12
CA ASN A 143 27.85 29.60 -24.18
C ASN A 143 28.52 28.24 -23.91
N ARG A 144 27.77 27.17 -23.60
CA ARG A 144 28.35 25.84 -23.33
C ARG A 144 28.09 24.80 -24.42
N LEU A 145 27.10 25.01 -25.30
CA LEU A 145 26.88 24.15 -26.48
C LEU A 145 27.81 24.45 -27.66
N LEU A 146 28.55 25.57 -27.61
CA LEU A 146 29.52 25.96 -28.63
C LEU A 146 30.94 25.44 -28.36
N SER A 147 31.23 24.80 -27.22
CA SER A 147 32.62 24.43 -26.86
C SER A 147 33.27 23.37 -27.75
N ARG A 148 32.52 22.45 -28.36
CA ARG A 148 33.10 21.42 -29.25
C ARG A 148 32.96 21.74 -30.73
N SER A 149 31.88 22.42 -31.13
CA SER A 149 31.64 22.80 -32.52
C SER A 149 32.45 24.02 -32.94
N THR A 150 32.75 24.97 -32.04
CA THR A 150 33.58 26.15 -32.38
C THR A 150 35.02 25.79 -32.72
N TRP A 151 35.62 24.83 -32.01
CA TRP A 151 36.97 24.35 -32.31
C TRP A 151 37.05 23.70 -33.69
N LEU A 152 36.03 22.92 -34.09
CA LEU A 152 35.97 22.33 -35.43
C LEU A 152 35.82 23.39 -36.52
N LEU A 153 34.97 24.39 -36.31
CA LEU A 153 34.79 25.49 -37.26
C LEU A 153 36.07 26.32 -37.41
N LEU A 154 36.75 26.66 -36.30
CA LEU A 154 38.03 27.35 -36.33
C LEU A 154 39.11 26.53 -37.06
N ALA A 155 39.19 25.23 -36.80
CA ALA A 155 40.14 24.35 -37.50
C ALA A 155 39.88 24.32 -39.01
N VAL A 156 38.62 24.21 -39.44
CA VAL A 156 38.25 24.24 -40.86
C VAL A 156 38.61 25.58 -41.51
N VAL A 157 38.37 26.70 -40.84
CA VAL A 157 38.74 28.03 -41.34
C VAL A 157 40.26 28.21 -41.45
N LEU A 158 41.02 27.73 -40.47
CA LEU A 158 42.48 27.81 -40.53
C LEU A 158 43.07 26.95 -41.66
N VAL A 159 42.53 25.74 -41.86
CA VAL A 159 42.93 24.86 -42.96
C VAL A 159 42.58 25.49 -44.31
N SER A 160 41.39 26.09 -44.46
CA SER A 160 41.01 26.73 -45.72
C SER A 160 41.91 27.92 -46.06
N ILE A 161 42.27 28.76 -45.08
CA ILE A 161 43.22 29.86 -45.27
C ILE A 161 44.60 29.33 -45.67
N ALA A 162 45.10 28.28 -45.01
CA ALA A 162 46.40 27.69 -45.34
C ALA A 162 46.45 27.15 -46.77
N VAL A 163 45.37 26.50 -47.24
CA VAL A 163 45.26 26.01 -48.62
C VAL A 163 45.26 27.17 -49.62
N ILE A 164 44.52 28.24 -49.34
CA ILE A 164 44.49 29.43 -50.21
C ILE A 164 45.89 30.05 -50.33
N VAL A 165 46.61 30.19 -49.22
CA VAL A 165 47.99 30.72 -49.22
C VAL A 165 48.93 29.79 -49.99
N TYR A 166 48.82 28.47 -49.79
CA TYR A 166 49.65 27.48 -50.48
C TYR A 166 49.44 27.46 -51.99
N VAL A 167 48.20 27.64 -52.45
CA VAL A 167 47.89 27.71 -53.89
C VAL A 167 48.30 29.05 -54.51
N SER A 168 48.39 30.10 -53.70
CA SER A 168 48.77 31.45 -54.16
C SER A 168 50.29 31.66 -54.21
N PHE A 169 51.09 30.72 -53.71
CA PHE A 169 52.54 30.79 -53.64
C PHE A 169 53.19 29.78 -54.59
#